data_AF-A0A819TMT0-F1
#
_entry.id   AF-A0A819TMT0-F1
#
_cell.length_a   1.000
_cell.length_b   1.000
_cell.length_c   1.000
_cell.angle_alpha   90.00
_cell.angle_beta   90.00
_cell.angle_gamma   90.00
#
_symmetry.space_group_name_H-M   'P 1'
#
loop_
_entity.id
_entity.type
_entity.pdbx_description
1 polymer ?
#
loop_
_entity_poly.entity_id
_entity_poly.type
_entity_poly.pdbx_seq_one_letter_code
_entity_poly.pdbx_strand_id
1 'polypeptide(L)'
;NLIIAFVFDSFMFYVFGIKTLLYFLLSTTLGLSLHPISGHFIAEHYVFKEGYETYSYYGPLNAITYNVGYHNEHHDFPYIPGRNLPKVRKIASEYYDNLPCYTSWIKVLYDFVMNDNVGPWARVTRPTKIGRIQVSSQQEYEQQLQNSVNQSHKQQ
;
A
#
# COMPACT_ATOMS: atom_id res chain seq x y z
N ASN A 1 -11.77 -8.41 24.56
CA ASN A 1 -10.59 -7.60 24.20
C ASN A 1 -10.24 -6.55 25.23
N LEU A 2 -11.08 -5.53 25.48
CA LEU A 2 -10.73 -4.41 26.37
C LEU A 2 -10.31 -4.84 27.80
N ILE A 3 -11.08 -5.73 28.43
CA ILE A 3 -10.79 -6.22 29.79
C ILE A 3 -9.43 -6.94 29.85
N ILE A 4 -9.10 -7.72 28.83
CA ILE A 4 -7.84 -8.47 28.74
C ILE A 4 -6.66 -7.51 28.63
N ALA A 5 -6.78 -6.46 27.81
CA ALA A 5 -5.75 -5.43 27.67
C ALA A 5 -5.49 -4.71 29.01
N PHE A 6 -6.54 -4.31 29.73
CA PHE A 6 -6.38 -3.67 31.04
C PHE A 6 -5.73 -4.59 32.08
N VAL A 7 -6.09 -5.87 32.10
CA VAL A 7 -5.46 -6.85 33.01
C VAL A 7 -3.98 -7.01 32.69
N PHE A 8 -3.62 -7.12 31.40
CA PHE A 8 -2.23 -7.22 30.97
C PHE A 8 -1.43 -5.96 31.32
N ASP A 9 -1.95 -4.77 31.01
CA ASP A 9 -1.26 -3.50 31.28
C ASP A 9 -1.08 -3.29 32.79
N SER A 10 -2.09 -3.63 33.60
CA SER A 10 -2.02 -3.56 35.06
C SER A 10 -0.98 -4.54 35.62
N PHE A 11 -0.89 -5.75 35.06
CA PHE A 11 0.12 -6.74 35.42
C PHE A 11 1.53 -6.24 35.08
N MET A 12 1.74 -5.73 33.86
CA MET A 12 3.03 -5.20 33.44
C MET A 12 3.46 -3.97 34.25
N PHE A 13 2.50 -3.10 34.59
CA PHE A 13 2.74 -1.97 35.49
C PHE A 13 3.13 -2.42 36.89
N TYR A 14 2.47 -3.45 37.43
CA TYR A 14 2.81 -3.98 38.76
C TYR A 14 4.23 -4.55 38.82
N VAL A 15 4.66 -5.30 37.80
CA VAL A 15 5.97 -5.97 37.79
C VAL A 15 7.11 -5.00 37.44
N PHE A 16 6.89 -4.09 36.49
CA PHE A 16 7.96 -3.28 35.89
C PHE A 16 7.79 -1.76 36.05
N GLY A 17 6.68 -1.32 36.65
CA GLY A 17 6.36 0.07 36.89
C GLY A 17 5.93 0.86 35.64
N ILE A 18 5.88 2.18 35.80
CA ILE A 18 5.41 3.12 34.75
C ILE A 18 6.26 3.11 33.48
N LYS A 19 7.55 2.77 33.59
CA LYS A 19 8.48 2.76 32.45
C LYS A 19 8.00 1.84 31.33
N THR A 20 7.39 0.71 31.67
CA THR A 20 6.87 -0.25 30.69
C THR A 20 5.65 0.28 29.95
N LEU A 21 4.73 0.95 30.64
CA LEU A 21 3.58 1.57 29.99
C LEU A 21 4.01 2.68 29.03
N LEU A 22 4.97 3.52 29.45
CA LEU A 22 5.56 4.54 28.57
C LEU A 22 6.28 3.91 27.38
N TYR A 23 7.02 2.83 27.60
CA TYR A 23 7.68 2.08 26.54
C TYR A 23 6.66 1.53 25.52
N PHE A 24 5.55 0.93 25.94
CA PHE A 24 4.51 0.43 25.03
C PHE A 24 3.85 1.55 24.23
N LEU A 25 3.50 2.66 24.89
CA LEU A 25 2.90 3.81 24.22
C LEU A 25 3.84 4.43 23.19
N LEU A 26 5.10 4.69 23.59
CA LEU A 26 6.10 5.29 22.72
C LEU A 26 6.52 4.36 21.58
N SER A 27 6.74 3.07 21.85
CA SER A 27 7.11 2.10 20.81
C SER A 27 6.00 1.91 19.77
N THR A 28 4.74 1.83 20.20
CA THR A 28 3.59 1.74 19.29
C THR A 28 3.46 3.00 18.46
N THR A 29 3.56 4.18 19.11
CA THR A 29 3.48 5.47 18.41
C THR A 29 4.59 5.62 17.39
N LEU A 30 5.85 5.37 17.78
CA LEU A 30 7.01 5.51 16.90
C LEU A 30 6.99 4.47 15.79
N GLY A 31 6.63 3.21 16.09
CA GLY A 31 6.60 2.12 15.11
C GLY A 31 5.52 2.27 14.05
N LEU A 32 4.35 2.82 14.41
CA LEU A 32 3.23 3.02 13.49
C LEU A 32 3.20 4.41 12.83
N SER A 33 3.88 5.41 13.41
CA SER A 33 3.93 6.78 12.90
C SER A 33 5.14 7.00 11.98
N LEU A 34 6.06 7.92 12.30
CA LEU A 34 7.19 8.36 11.47
C LEU A 34 8.33 7.33 11.30
N HIS A 35 8.04 6.04 11.42
CA HIS A 35 9.02 5.00 11.13
C HIS A 35 9.18 4.82 9.62
N PRO A 36 10.39 4.82 9.04
CA PRO A 36 10.59 4.63 7.59
C PRO A 36 9.88 3.42 6.98
N ILE A 37 9.67 2.36 7.77
CA ILE A 37 8.97 1.14 7.36
C ILE A 37 7.44 1.31 7.41
N SER A 38 6.87 2.22 8.21
CA SER A 38 5.41 2.44 8.24
C SER A 38 4.87 2.97 6.90
N GLY A 39 5.74 3.61 6.10
CA GLY A 39 5.43 4.02 4.73
C GLY A 39 5.05 2.85 3.81
N HIS A 40 5.42 1.63 4.17
CA HIS A 40 4.97 0.39 3.55
C HIS A 40 3.44 0.26 3.61
N PHE A 41 2.84 0.44 4.78
CA PHE A 41 1.39 0.38 4.95
C PHE A 41 0.68 1.47 4.15
N ILE A 42 1.27 2.67 4.08
CA ILE A 42 0.68 3.79 3.34
C ILE A 42 0.76 3.55 1.83
N ALA A 43 1.90 3.05 1.34
CA ALA A 43 2.11 2.71 -0.07
C ALA A 43 1.14 1.65 -0.58
N GLU A 44 0.71 0.74 0.29
CA GLU A 44 -0.18 -0.37 -0.08
C GLU A 44 -1.68 -0.04 0.02
N HIS A 45 -2.07 0.96 0.82
CA HIS A 45 -3.48 1.21 1.16
C HIS A 45 -4.01 2.58 0.72
N TYR A 46 -3.15 3.49 0.25
CA TYR A 46 -3.55 4.79 -0.29
C TYR A 46 -3.22 4.90 -1.76
N VAL A 47 -4.11 5.55 -2.50
CA VAL A 47 -4.03 5.71 -3.95
C VAL A 47 -3.30 7.01 -4.24
N PHE A 48 -2.04 6.90 -4.67
CA PHE A 48 -1.26 8.06 -5.09
C PHE A 48 -1.35 8.33 -6.59
N LYS A 49 -1.79 7.34 -7.39
CA LYS A 49 -2.02 7.46 -8.83
C LYS A 49 -3.38 6.84 -9.18
N GLU A 50 -4.25 7.62 -9.83
CA GLU A 50 -5.56 7.12 -10.26
C GLU A 50 -5.41 5.92 -11.21
N GLY A 51 -6.22 4.88 -11.00
CA GLY A 51 -6.22 3.65 -11.79
C GLY A 51 -5.45 2.46 -11.19
N TYR A 52 -4.70 2.63 -10.10
CA TYR A 52 -3.97 1.54 -9.44
C TYR A 52 -4.36 1.44 -7.96
N GLU A 53 -4.79 0.25 -7.54
CA GLU A 53 -5.27 0.00 -6.17
C GLU A 53 -4.12 -0.26 -5.18
N THR A 54 -2.96 -0.76 -5.64
CA THR A 54 -1.78 -1.00 -4.80
C THR A 54 -0.48 -1.00 -5.62
N TYR A 55 0.66 -0.85 -4.94
CA TYR A 55 1.96 -0.58 -5.53
C TYR A 55 3.06 -1.44 -4.90
N SER A 56 3.91 -2.03 -5.73
CA SER A 56 5.17 -2.63 -5.25
C SER A 56 6.20 -1.55 -4.90
N TYR A 57 7.07 -1.88 -3.96
CA TYR A 57 8.25 -1.12 -3.56
C TYR A 57 9.52 -1.91 -3.89
N TYR A 58 10.46 -1.26 -4.58
CA TYR A 58 11.75 -1.85 -4.97
C TYR A 58 12.93 -1.03 -4.46
N GLY A 59 12.88 -0.62 -3.20
CA GLY A 59 13.98 0.10 -2.56
C GLY A 59 14.80 -0.76 -1.59
N PRO A 60 15.84 -0.16 -0.97
CA PRO A 60 16.79 -0.88 -0.11
C PRO A 60 16.15 -1.47 1.15
N LEU A 61 15.02 -0.92 1.62
CA LEU A 61 14.35 -1.42 2.82
C LEU A 61 13.81 -2.84 2.64
N ASN A 62 13.64 -3.32 1.40
CA ASN A 62 13.28 -4.72 1.14
C ASN A 62 14.27 -5.72 1.73
N ALA A 63 15.56 -5.37 1.78
CA ALA A 63 16.58 -6.27 2.32
C ALA A 63 16.36 -6.57 3.81
N ILE A 64 15.88 -5.59 4.57
CA ILE A 64 15.60 -5.73 6.01
C ILE A 64 14.17 -6.21 6.29
N THR A 65 13.24 -5.99 5.37
CA THR A 65 11.83 -6.42 5.47
C THR A 65 11.53 -7.70 4.69
N TYR A 66 12.55 -8.50 4.36
CA TYR A 66 12.42 -9.80 3.70
C TYR A 66 11.64 -9.75 2.37
N ASN A 67 11.84 -8.69 1.59
CA ASN A 67 11.20 -8.43 0.30
C ASN A 67 9.67 -8.29 0.36
N VAL A 68 9.10 -7.84 1.49
CA VAL A 68 7.66 -7.55 1.60
C VAL A 68 7.18 -6.47 0.62
N GLY A 69 8.08 -5.60 0.15
CA GLY A 69 7.74 -4.59 -0.85
C GLY A 69 7.41 -5.17 -2.23
N TYR A 70 7.64 -6.44 -2.52
CA TYR A 70 7.13 -7.11 -3.73
C TYR A 70 5.63 -7.41 -3.58
N HIS A 71 4.85 -6.36 -3.39
CA HIS A 71 3.48 -6.44 -2.91
C HIS A 71 2.54 -6.98 -4.00
N ASN A 72 2.63 -6.47 -5.22
CA ASN A 72 1.82 -6.97 -6.34
C ASN A 72 2.12 -8.46 -6.60
N GLU A 73 3.40 -8.82 -6.60
CA GLU A 73 3.83 -10.22 -6.78
C GLU A 73 3.36 -11.12 -5.63
N HIS A 74 3.33 -10.61 -4.40
CA HIS A 74 2.80 -11.35 -3.26
C HIS A 74 1.28 -11.56 -3.37
N HIS A 75 0.53 -10.56 -3.84
CA HIS A 75 -0.92 -10.69 -4.04
C HIS A 75 -1.27 -11.66 -5.16
N ASP A 76 -0.49 -11.69 -6.24
CA ASP A 76 -0.67 -12.65 -7.34
C ASP A 76 -0.26 -14.08 -6.92
N PHE A 77 0.81 -14.20 -6.12
CA PHE A 77 1.37 -15.48 -5.70
C PHE A 77 1.52 -15.57 -4.16
N PRO A 78 0.41 -15.63 -3.40
CA PRO A 78 0.44 -15.55 -1.93
C PRO A 78 1.15 -16.73 -1.26
N TYR A 79 1.29 -17.85 -1.98
CA TYR A 79 1.96 -19.06 -1.50
C TYR A 79 3.48 -19.06 -1.75
N ILE A 80 4.03 -18.06 -2.44
CA ILE A 80 5.47 -17.95 -2.66
C ILE A 80 6.10 -17.13 -1.52
N PRO A 81 7.14 -17.64 -0.83
CA PRO A 81 7.78 -16.90 0.24
C PRO A 81 8.48 -15.64 -0.29
N GLY A 82 8.49 -14.56 0.51
CA GLY A 82 9.07 -13.26 0.17
C GLY A 82 10.48 -13.33 -0.44
N ARG A 83 11.32 -14.24 0.06
CA ARG A 83 12.66 -14.51 -0.48
C ARG A 83 12.68 -14.81 -1.99
N ASN A 84 11.64 -15.44 -2.51
CA ASN A 84 11.53 -15.85 -3.92
C ASN A 84 10.74 -14.87 -4.78
N LEU A 85 10.07 -13.87 -4.22
CA LEU A 85 9.34 -12.86 -5.00
C LEU A 85 10.22 -12.09 -6.02
N PRO A 86 11.50 -11.78 -5.75
CA PRO A 86 12.38 -11.22 -6.78
C PRO A 86 12.56 -12.12 -8.00
N LYS A 87 12.39 -13.44 -7.85
CA LYS A 87 12.44 -14.38 -8.98
C LYS A 87 11.13 -14.37 -9.75
N VAL A 88 9.99 -14.26 -9.07
CA VAL A 88 8.67 -14.12 -9.70
C VAL A 88 8.66 -12.93 -10.65
N ARG A 89 9.09 -11.77 -10.15
CA ARG A 89 9.21 -10.56 -10.97
C ARG A 89 10.09 -10.77 -12.21
N LYS A 90 11.21 -11.48 -12.08
CA LYS A 90 12.11 -11.77 -13.21
C LYS A 90 11.52 -12.72 -14.24
N ILE A 91 10.68 -13.66 -13.81
CA ILE A 91 10.03 -14.64 -14.70
C ILE A 91 8.89 -14.00 -15.48
N ALA A 92 8.17 -13.07 -14.84
CA ALA A 92 6.97 -12.42 -15.37
C ALA A 92 7.17 -10.89 -15.47
N SER A 93 8.36 -10.45 -15.91
CA SER A 93 8.75 -9.03 -15.93
C SER A 93 7.82 -8.16 -16.76
N GLU A 94 7.27 -8.73 -17.83
CA GLU A 94 6.32 -8.08 -18.74
C GLU A 94 5.04 -7.59 -18.05
N TYR A 95 4.65 -8.21 -16.92
CA TYR A 95 3.47 -7.83 -16.14
C TYR A 95 3.79 -6.77 -15.08
N TYR A 96 5.04 -6.66 -14.63
CA TYR A 96 5.40 -5.84 -13.46
C TYR A 96 6.23 -4.60 -13.78
N ASP A 97 7.05 -4.62 -14.84
CA ASP A 97 8.01 -3.54 -15.11
C ASP A 97 7.37 -2.21 -15.53
N ASN A 98 6.16 -2.25 -16.09
CA ASN A 98 5.40 -1.06 -16.48
C ASN A 98 4.44 -0.57 -15.39
N LEU A 99 4.33 -1.29 -14.26
CA LEU A 99 3.47 -0.88 -13.16
C LEU A 99 4.12 0.25 -12.35
N PRO A 100 3.31 1.20 -11.84
CA PRO A 100 3.83 2.19 -10.92
C PRO A 100 4.38 1.50 -9.66
N CYS A 101 5.56 1.93 -9.23
CA CYS A 101 6.24 1.38 -8.06
C CYS A 101 6.95 2.49 -7.27
N TYR A 102 7.22 2.21 -6.01
CA TYR A 102 7.98 3.10 -5.14
C TYR A 102 9.43 2.65 -5.00
N THR A 103 10.33 3.63 -4.87
CA THR A 103 11.75 3.39 -4.58
C THR A 103 12.15 3.81 -3.16
N SER A 104 11.31 4.62 -2.48
CA SER A 104 11.54 5.09 -1.11
C SER A 104 10.23 5.18 -0.31
N TRP A 105 10.06 4.37 0.74
CA TRP A 105 8.93 4.50 1.68
C TRP A 105 9.01 5.78 2.52
N ILE A 106 10.21 6.33 2.74
CA ILE A 106 10.37 7.64 3.38
C ILE A 106 9.75 8.73 2.50
N LYS A 107 9.94 8.63 1.18
CA LYS A 107 9.30 9.56 0.24
C LYS A 107 7.78 9.42 0.28
N VAL A 108 7.26 8.19 0.35
CA VAL A 108 5.81 7.95 0.50
C VAL A 108 5.26 8.62 1.76
N LEU A 109 5.96 8.48 2.89
CA LEU A 109 5.57 9.17 4.15
C LEU A 109 5.61 10.68 4.01
N TYR A 110 6.67 11.22 3.39
CA TYR A 110 6.80 12.64 3.16
C TYR A 110 5.66 13.17 2.27
N ASP A 111 5.39 12.51 1.15
CA ASP A 111 4.33 12.87 0.22
C ASP A 111 2.95 12.80 0.92
N PHE A 112 2.71 11.78 1.75
CA PHE A 112 1.46 11.64 2.49
C PHE A 112 1.23 12.76 3.52
N VAL A 113 2.30 13.28 4.13
CA VAL A 113 2.19 14.37 5.12
C VAL A 113 2.11 15.74 4.44
N MET A 114 2.82 15.93 3.34
CA MET A 114 3.05 17.25 2.73
C MET A 114 2.18 17.53 1.50
N ASN A 115 1.53 16.52 0.91
CA ASN A 115 0.69 16.70 -0.27
C ASN A 115 -0.79 16.69 0.12
N ASP A 116 -1.46 17.83 0.03
CA ASP A 116 -2.88 17.98 0.35
C ASP A 116 -3.81 17.11 -0.53
N ASN A 117 -3.32 16.62 -1.69
CA ASN A 117 -4.08 15.75 -2.57
C ASN A 117 -4.01 14.26 -2.17
N VAL A 118 -3.11 13.89 -1.26
CA VAL A 118 -2.93 12.52 -0.77
C VAL A 118 -3.19 12.53 0.73
N GLY A 119 -4.35 12.01 1.13
CA GLY A 119 -4.72 11.95 2.54
C GLY A 119 -5.43 10.65 2.91
N PRO A 120 -5.93 10.54 4.16
CA PRO A 120 -6.64 9.37 4.67
C PRO A 120 -7.86 8.91 3.83
N TRP A 121 -8.32 9.78 2.93
CA TRP A 121 -9.47 9.57 2.07
C TRP A 121 -9.11 9.21 0.63
N ALA A 122 -7.81 9.19 0.28
CA ALA A 122 -7.30 8.78 -1.03
C ALA A 122 -7.36 7.26 -1.17
N ARG A 123 -8.58 6.72 -1.31
CA ARG A 123 -8.87 5.29 -1.45
C ARG A 123 -9.76 5.08 -2.67
N VAL A 124 -9.57 3.96 -3.38
CA VAL A 124 -10.53 3.53 -4.40
C VAL A 124 -11.82 3.09 -3.70
N THR A 125 -12.90 3.83 -3.90
CA THR A 125 -14.25 3.37 -3.54
C THR A 125 -14.89 2.77 -4.78
N ARG A 126 -15.20 1.47 -4.74
CA ARG A 126 -16.01 0.87 -5.80
C ARG A 126 -17.44 1.39 -5.63
N PRO A 127 -18.07 1.93 -6.68
CA PRO A 127 -19.47 2.30 -6.60
C PRO A 127 -20.27 1.02 -6.31
N THR A 128 -20.91 0.96 -5.15
CA THR A 128 -21.95 -0.03 -4.88
C THR A 128 -23.02 0.15 -5.93
N LYS A 129 -23.33 -0.90 -6.71
CA LYS A 129 -24.54 -0.95 -7.54
C LYS A 129 -25.78 -0.98 -6.64
N ILE A 130 -26.09 0.14 -6.02
CA ILE A 130 -27.40 0.41 -5.46
C ILE A 130 -27.98 1.51 -6.34
N GLY A 131 -28.96 1.09 -7.16
CA GLY A 131 -29.92 1.91 -7.89
C GLY A 131 -29.46 3.28 -8.38
N ARG A 132 -29.17 3.36 -9.69
CA ARG A 132 -29.26 4.55 -10.55
C ARG A 132 -28.65 5.83 -9.95
N ILE A 133 -27.37 6.05 -10.22
CA ILE A 133 -26.80 7.23 -10.91
C ILE A 133 -25.28 7.00 -10.98
N GLN A 134 -24.81 6.64 -12.17
CA GLN A 134 -23.46 6.87 -12.68
C GLN A 134 -23.70 7.01 -14.19
N VAL A 135 -23.13 7.96 -14.90
CA VAL A 135 -21.85 7.78 -15.58
C VAL A 135 -21.35 9.12 -16.09
N SER A 136 -20.15 9.54 -15.68
CA SER A 136 -19.26 10.39 -16.48
C SER A 136 -17.92 9.68 -16.74
N SER A 137 -17.35 9.07 -15.69
CA SER A 137 -16.03 8.41 -15.78
C SER A 137 -15.99 7.13 -16.62
N GLN A 138 -17.09 6.37 -16.71
CA GLN A 138 -17.14 5.12 -17.49
C GLN A 138 -17.22 5.39 -19.00
N GLN A 139 -17.90 6.48 -19.40
CA GLN A 139 -17.98 6.92 -20.80
C GLN A 139 -16.63 7.45 -21.30
N GLU A 140 -15.89 8.16 -20.46
CA GLU A 140 -14.54 8.64 -20.78
C GLU A 140 -13.55 7.49 -20.95
N TYR A 141 -13.63 6.46 -20.09
CA TYR A 141 -12.81 5.25 -20.21
C TYR A 141 -13.13 4.45 -21.48
N GLU A 142 -14.41 4.26 -21.80
CA GLU A 142 -14.82 3.59 -23.05
C GLU A 142 -14.42 4.40 -24.29
N GLN A 143 -14.50 5.74 -24.25
CA GLN A 143 -13.97 6.60 -25.32
C GLN A 143 -12.46 6.45 -25.50
N GLN A 144 -11.70 6.36 -24.41
CA GLN A 144 -10.25 6.17 -24.49
C GLN A 144 -9.88 4.80 -25.06
N LEU A 145 -10.61 3.74 -24.69
CA LEU A 145 -10.46 2.41 -25.29
C LEU A 145 -10.85 2.39 -26.77
N GLN A 146 -11.94 3.06 -27.15
CA GLN A 146 -12.34 3.15 -28.56
C GLN A 146 -11.29 3.90 -29.38
N ASN A 147 -10.70 4.96 -28.83
CA ASN A 147 -9.68 5.76 -29.49
C ASN A 147 -8.35 5.02 -29.64
N SER A 148 -7.95 4.19 -28.67
CA SER A 148 -6.73 3.38 -28.77
C SER A 148 -6.87 2.24 -29.79
N VAL A 149 -8.04 1.61 -29.88
CA VAL A 149 -8.35 0.59 -30.91
C VAL A 149 -8.42 1.20 -32.32
N ASN A 150 -8.96 2.41 -32.45
CA ASN A 150 -9.01 3.10 -33.74
C ASN A 150 -7.63 3.61 -34.21
N GLN A 151 -6.68 3.83 -33.31
CA GLN A 151 -5.31 4.21 -33.65
C GLN A 151 -4.47 3.01 -34.11
N SER A 152 -4.68 1.81 -33.56
CA SER A 152 -3.99 0.60 -34.01
C SER A 152 -4.42 0.16 -35.41
N HIS A 153 -5.68 0.42 -35.80
CA HIS A 153 -6.18 0.16 -37.16
C HIS A 153 -5.75 1.16 -38.23
N LYS A 154 -5.13 2.29 -37.86
CA LYS A 154 -4.60 3.28 -38.82
C LYS A 154 -3.11 3.12 -39.13
N GLN A 155 -2.43 2.16 -38.49
CA GLN A 155 -1.01 1.86 -38.70
C GLN A 155 -0.78 0.55 -39.50
N GLN A 156 -1.83 -0.02 -40.09
CA GLN A 156 -1.77 -1.06 -41.13
C GLN A 156 -2.20 -0.46 -42.48
#